data_AF-A0A4R8DIQ0-F1
#
_entry.id   AF-A0A4R8DIQ0-F1
#
_cell.length_a   1.000
_cell.length_b   1.000
_cell.length_c   1.000
_cell.angle_alpha   90.00
_cell.angle_beta   90.00
_cell.angle_gamma   90.00
#
_symmetry.space_group_name_H-M   'P 1'
#
loop_
_entity.id
_entity.type
_entity.pdbx_description
1 polymer ?
#
loop_
_entity_poly.entity_id
_entity_poly.type
_entity_poly.pdbx_seq_one_letter_code
_entity_poly.pdbx_strand_id
1 'polypeptide(L)'
;MLAILQIPIFDFRSASGAAESKLANPSWPLPLVNRRPFIRRFGKVYQRLQGGVDDWAGEEFYCDATNALQYVALQDQRFKMDDKHSQQLKSIFRRFYSDGQFVNKIELGLRDRFPFLYADDKLPVDLKTIFKNILQLPVKVSGQQVSLIQAGRQLATLFQQATTRHKTAPKPGLVQEGEICLMAIVEQGENYSIPSEAHAIKSFPSIELFGYILYLQDHYIKCWIIRIPTGGFDQGSPANAILRNLRINLMRVHAEKETIKGLLNAVQQRRIDLDSKEVNTTLLAKYLKDTGEKLFSKKRSGIEQESILDFALRSETEVLPGDTLAILVQKLNDRFAVITTQNFVDRSKPMDKKLLLFLCSNPSDKNTLDFGEELKIIQKLHQSSTDRAYFQIAVRTGVEKEELKELLVQNKPDILHIVLHASPVKGLYFQDAQQNAAPMDVEEWEDIIELQQAIRRPSIIILSACNSEGHARAAKPYTDFSAGTTTVFPDQAGIAYARGFYTILFNDEDTGPNICHRSGVVEIKNRKPPFDAINGIDVYNIMQTF
;
A
#
# COMPACT_ATOMS: atom_id res chain seq x y z
N MET A 1 -1.75 5.50 22.55
CA MET A 1 -1.00 4.98 21.38
C MET A 1 0.42 4.51 21.72
N LEU A 2 0.85 3.38 21.14
CA LEU A 2 2.25 2.96 21.02
C LEU A 2 2.68 3.02 19.54
N ALA A 3 3.66 3.86 19.21
CA ALA A 3 4.28 3.91 17.89
C ALA A 3 5.63 3.17 17.90
N ILE A 4 5.92 2.47 16.82
CA ILE A 4 7.15 1.71 16.62
C ILE A 4 7.70 2.05 15.25
N LEU A 5 8.89 2.62 15.22
CA LEU A 5 9.61 2.91 13.99
C LEU A 5 10.71 1.87 13.79
N GLN A 6 10.83 1.33 12.58
CA GLN A 6 11.92 0.45 12.19
C GLN A 6 12.82 1.10 11.14
N ILE A 7 14.12 0.95 11.35
CA ILE A 7 15.17 1.27 10.40
C ILE A 7 15.88 -0.04 10.03
N PRO A 8 15.59 -0.61 8.85
CA PRO A 8 16.30 -1.78 8.35
C PRO A 8 17.77 -1.43 8.05
N ILE A 9 18.67 -2.35 8.35
CA ILE A 9 20.09 -2.27 8.02
C ILE A 9 20.50 -3.63 7.45
N PHE A 10 20.86 -3.68 6.17
CA PHE A 10 21.33 -4.92 5.56
C PHE A 10 22.85 -4.92 5.44
N ASP A 11 23.46 -6.06 5.80
CA ASP A 11 24.90 -6.26 5.85
C ASP A 11 25.30 -7.42 4.93
N PHE A 12 25.82 -7.10 3.75
CA PHE A 12 26.19 -8.10 2.76
C PHE A 12 27.69 -8.38 2.69
N ARG A 13 28.47 -8.01 3.72
CA ARG A 13 29.91 -8.31 3.81
C ARG A 13 30.22 -9.79 3.70
N SER A 14 29.35 -10.64 4.26
CA SER A 14 29.46 -12.10 4.19
C SER A 14 29.34 -12.65 2.77
N ALA A 15 28.78 -11.87 1.85
CA ALA A 15 28.61 -12.19 0.44
C ALA A 15 29.45 -11.28 -0.50
N SER A 16 30.44 -10.53 0.03
CA SER A 16 31.17 -9.53 -0.77
C SER A 16 32.70 -9.61 -0.67
N GLY A 17 33.28 -10.79 -0.48
CA GLY A 17 34.74 -10.95 -0.31
C GLY A 17 35.31 -10.16 0.88
N ALA A 18 34.45 -9.78 1.83
CA ALA A 18 34.78 -8.97 3.00
C ALA A 18 34.34 -9.64 4.31
N ALA A 19 33.98 -10.92 4.26
CA ALA A 19 33.47 -11.68 5.40
C ALA A 19 34.43 -11.66 6.60
N GLU A 20 35.74 -11.76 6.34
CA GLU A 20 36.78 -11.76 7.37
C GLU A 20 36.88 -10.44 8.15
N SER A 21 36.39 -9.34 7.58
CA SER A 21 36.36 -8.04 8.25
C SER A 21 35.36 -7.99 9.41
N LYS A 22 34.34 -8.85 9.42
CA LYS A 22 33.27 -8.88 10.42
C LYS A 22 33.77 -9.49 11.73
N LEU A 23 33.29 -8.93 12.84
CA LEU A 23 33.45 -9.53 14.16
C LEU A 23 32.52 -10.73 14.32
N ALA A 24 33.03 -11.82 14.90
CA ALA A 24 32.23 -13.01 15.20
C ALA A 24 31.33 -12.86 16.44
N ASN A 25 31.61 -11.86 17.28
CA ASN A 25 30.82 -11.55 18.48
C ASN A 25 30.09 -10.21 18.32
N PRO A 26 28.80 -10.10 18.71
CA PRO A 26 27.96 -11.18 19.24
C PRO A 26 27.64 -12.27 18.21
N SER A 27 27.53 -13.53 18.67
CA SER A 27 27.26 -14.70 17.83
C SER A 27 25.78 -14.81 17.44
N TRP A 28 25.28 -13.81 16.72
CA TRP A 28 23.90 -13.81 16.19
C TRP A 28 23.63 -15.02 15.29
N PRO A 29 22.39 -15.55 15.26
CA PRO A 29 21.19 -15.09 15.97
C PRO A 29 21.10 -15.56 17.45
N LEU A 30 22.04 -16.40 17.91
CA LEU A 30 22.04 -17.02 19.24
C LEU A 30 23.26 -16.57 20.09
N PRO A 31 23.30 -15.30 20.52
CA PRO A 31 24.40 -14.79 21.32
C PRO A 31 24.48 -15.47 22.70
N LEU A 32 25.69 -15.79 23.15
CA LEU A 32 25.94 -16.30 24.50
C LEU A 32 25.80 -15.18 25.56
N VAL A 33 24.57 -14.89 26.01
CA VAL A 33 24.25 -13.76 26.90
C VAL A 33 25.04 -13.80 28.23
N ASN A 34 25.34 -15.00 28.75
CA ASN A 34 26.18 -15.17 29.94
C ASN A 34 27.59 -14.57 29.79
N ARG A 35 28.10 -14.45 28.55
CA ARG A 35 29.38 -13.79 28.23
C ARG A 35 29.27 -12.27 28.10
N ARG A 36 28.09 -11.69 28.39
CA ARG A 36 27.80 -10.26 28.31
C ARG A 36 28.22 -9.62 26.98
N PRO A 37 27.85 -10.20 25.83
CA PRO A 37 28.25 -9.65 24.54
C PRO A 37 27.66 -8.25 24.34
N PHE A 38 28.35 -7.44 23.55
CA PHE A 38 27.95 -6.07 23.25
C PHE A 38 28.35 -5.69 21.83
N ILE A 39 27.68 -4.67 21.28
CA ILE A 39 28.09 -4.02 20.04
C ILE A 39 28.73 -2.68 20.40
N ARG A 40 29.95 -2.42 19.91
CA ARG A 40 30.67 -1.16 20.19
C ARG A 40 29.81 0.04 19.76
N ARG A 41 29.78 1.10 20.58
CA ARG A 41 28.96 2.31 20.33
C ARG A 41 27.43 2.08 20.30
N PHE A 42 26.96 0.87 20.56
CA PHE A 42 25.54 0.54 20.76
C PHE A 42 25.30 0.23 22.24
N GLY A 43 25.55 -1.01 22.67
CA GLY A 43 25.23 -1.45 24.02
C GLY A 43 25.34 -2.95 24.23
N LYS A 44 24.89 -3.41 25.39
CA LYS A 44 24.86 -4.82 25.78
C LYS A 44 23.74 -5.58 25.06
N VAL A 45 23.94 -6.87 24.87
CA VAL A 45 22.93 -7.80 24.34
C VAL A 45 22.15 -8.42 25.49
N TYR A 46 20.83 -8.52 25.30
CA TYR A 46 19.88 -9.08 26.25
C TYR A 46 18.99 -10.12 25.57
N GLN A 47 18.54 -11.11 26.34
CA GLN A 47 17.43 -11.98 25.96
C GLN A 47 16.11 -11.27 26.29
N ARG A 48 15.09 -11.41 25.43
CA ARG A 48 13.76 -10.89 25.69
C ARG A 48 13.07 -11.75 26.75
N LEU A 49 12.38 -11.09 27.68
CA LEU A 49 11.61 -11.76 28.74
C LEU A 49 10.55 -12.73 28.19
N GLN A 50 9.90 -12.37 27.09
CA GLN A 50 8.88 -13.19 26.40
C GLN A 50 9.47 -14.04 25.26
N GLY A 51 10.80 -14.20 25.19
CA GLY A 51 11.46 -14.89 24.09
C GLY A 51 11.23 -14.24 22.71
N GLY A 52 11.36 -15.05 21.68
CA GLY A 52 11.20 -14.70 20.26
C GLY A 52 9.84 -15.10 19.72
N VAL A 53 9.80 -15.50 18.46
CA VAL A 53 8.66 -16.12 17.77
C VAL A 53 9.19 -17.24 16.87
N ASP A 54 8.47 -18.34 16.77
CA ASP A 54 8.94 -19.55 16.07
C ASP A 54 9.16 -19.30 14.57
N ASP A 55 8.38 -18.39 13.98
CA ASP A 55 8.42 -18.07 12.56
C ASP A 55 9.70 -17.31 12.13
N TRP A 56 10.40 -16.66 13.07
CA TRP A 56 11.50 -15.72 12.75
C TRP A 56 12.73 -15.87 13.65
N ALA A 57 13.87 -16.20 13.04
CA ALA A 57 15.16 -16.25 13.72
C ALA A 57 15.66 -14.85 14.13
N GLY A 58 16.38 -14.78 15.27
CA GLY A 58 17.00 -13.54 15.73
C GLY A 58 16.06 -12.55 16.44
N GLU A 59 14.80 -12.92 16.69
CA GLU A 59 13.85 -12.06 17.40
C GLU A 59 13.86 -12.26 18.93
N GLU A 60 14.60 -13.25 19.44
CA GLU A 60 14.74 -13.59 20.86
C GLU A 60 15.69 -12.67 21.62
N PHE A 61 16.70 -12.15 20.94
CA PHE A 61 17.80 -11.37 21.52
C PHE A 61 17.84 -9.98 20.89
N TYR A 62 18.23 -8.98 21.67
CA TYR A 62 18.43 -7.63 21.16
C TYR A 62 19.63 -6.96 21.80
N CYS A 63 20.30 -6.09 21.06
CA CYS A 63 21.28 -5.16 21.60
C CYS A 63 20.57 -3.85 21.97
N ASP A 64 20.89 -3.28 23.13
CA ASP A 64 20.45 -1.92 23.47
C ASP A 64 21.11 -0.91 22.52
N ALA A 65 20.29 -0.17 21.78
CA ALA A 65 20.73 0.79 20.77
C ALA A 65 20.73 2.25 21.29
N THR A 66 20.58 2.46 22.60
CA THR A 66 20.50 3.80 23.20
C THR A 66 21.71 4.69 22.91
N ASN A 67 22.92 4.13 22.79
CA ASN A 67 24.09 4.95 22.44
C ASN A 67 24.25 5.14 20.92
N ALA A 68 23.64 4.29 20.10
CA ALA A 68 23.74 4.38 18.66
C ALA A 68 22.83 5.50 18.09
N LEU A 69 21.65 5.67 18.68
CA LEU A 69 20.70 6.72 18.36
C LEU A 69 20.17 7.38 19.64
N GLN A 70 20.47 8.67 19.79
CA GLN A 70 20.07 9.46 20.94
C GLN A 70 19.04 10.51 20.54
N TYR A 71 17.92 10.63 21.26
CA TYR A 71 16.96 11.71 21.00
C TYR A 71 17.50 13.05 21.49
N VAL A 72 17.26 14.12 20.72
CA VAL A 72 17.61 15.49 21.14
C VAL A 72 16.45 16.07 21.93
N ALA A 73 16.61 16.20 23.26
CA ALA A 73 15.62 16.85 24.12
C ALA A 73 14.18 16.33 23.95
N LEU A 74 13.99 15.00 23.83
CA LEU A 74 12.67 14.40 23.54
C LEU A 74 11.58 14.85 24.53
N GLN A 75 11.95 15.00 25.80
CA GLN A 75 11.05 15.48 26.84
C GLN A 75 10.59 16.93 26.63
N ASP A 76 11.32 17.73 25.87
CA ASP A 76 11.00 19.13 25.62
C ASP A 76 10.24 19.29 24.29
N GLN A 77 10.21 18.25 23.46
CA GLN A 77 9.50 18.26 22.19
C GLN A 77 8.00 18.12 22.40
N ARG A 78 7.28 19.19 22.03
CA ARG A 78 5.82 19.25 22.00
C ARG A 78 5.36 19.44 20.57
N PHE A 79 4.57 18.51 20.09
CA PHE A 79 3.99 18.57 18.75
C PHE A 79 2.62 19.22 18.84
N LYS A 80 2.47 20.43 18.29
CA LYS A 80 1.15 21.07 18.20
C LYS A 80 0.24 20.20 17.32
N MET A 81 -0.90 19.82 17.88
CA MET A 81 -1.96 19.12 17.15
C MET A 81 -2.97 20.15 16.62
N ASP A 82 -3.25 21.17 17.44
CA ASP A 82 -4.03 22.36 17.10
C ASP A 82 -3.60 23.55 17.99
N ASP A 83 -4.40 24.62 18.02
CA ASP A 83 -4.13 25.83 18.81
C ASP A 83 -4.16 25.61 20.34
N LYS A 84 -4.82 24.54 20.82
CA LYS A 84 -5.05 24.25 22.24
C LYS A 84 -4.31 23.00 22.73
N HIS A 85 -3.96 22.08 21.84
CA HIS A 85 -3.46 20.76 22.19
C HIS A 85 -2.04 20.53 21.65
N SER A 86 -1.20 19.94 22.50
CA SER A 86 0.13 19.49 22.11
C SER A 86 0.43 18.09 22.63
N GLN A 87 1.02 17.26 21.78
CA GLN A 87 1.44 15.91 22.13
C GLN A 87 2.90 15.89 22.61
N GLN A 88 3.17 15.06 23.62
CA GLN A 88 4.52 14.77 24.09
C GLN A 88 4.79 13.27 24.09
N LEU A 89 5.91 12.87 23.51
CA LEU A 89 6.28 11.45 23.37
C LEU A 89 7.25 11.00 24.47
N LYS A 90 7.17 9.73 24.83
CA LYS A 90 8.13 9.04 25.70
C LYS A 90 8.75 7.88 24.96
N SER A 91 10.08 7.76 24.98
CA SER A 91 10.75 6.57 24.49
C SER A 91 10.59 5.40 25.47
N ILE A 92 10.14 4.26 24.95
CA ILE A 92 9.96 3.01 25.69
C ILE A 92 11.15 2.08 25.48
N PHE A 93 11.65 1.97 24.24
CA PHE A 93 12.82 1.16 23.94
C PHE A 93 13.53 1.64 22.68
N ARG A 94 14.81 1.28 22.56
CA ARG A 94 15.63 1.37 21.35
C ARG A 94 16.41 0.06 21.23
N ARG A 95 16.03 -0.78 20.28
CA ARG A 95 16.53 -2.16 20.20
C ARG A 95 17.10 -2.44 18.82
N PHE A 96 18.28 -3.04 18.78
CA PHE A 96 18.89 -3.57 17.58
C PHE A 96 18.73 -5.09 17.55
N TYR A 97 18.33 -5.62 16.41
CA TYR A 97 18.16 -7.04 16.13
C TYR A 97 19.02 -7.45 14.94
N SER A 98 19.46 -8.72 14.93
CA SER A 98 20.19 -9.32 13.82
C SER A 98 19.87 -10.80 13.72
N ASP A 99 19.72 -11.29 12.49
CA ASP A 99 19.60 -12.73 12.21
C ASP A 99 20.96 -13.43 12.09
N GLY A 100 22.06 -12.68 12.20
CA GLY A 100 23.43 -13.17 12.02
C GLY A 100 23.87 -13.34 10.57
N GLN A 101 22.96 -13.21 9.61
CA GLN A 101 23.21 -13.29 8.18
C GLN A 101 23.22 -11.88 7.59
N PHE A 102 22.14 -11.49 6.91
CA PHE A 102 22.03 -10.24 6.16
C PHE A 102 21.09 -9.24 6.83
N VAL A 103 20.08 -9.69 7.59
CA VAL A 103 19.04 -8.83 8.16
C VAL A 103 19.49 -8.26 9.49
N ASN A 104 19.48 -6.94 9.57
CA ASN A 104 19.53 -6.23 10.83
C ASN A 104 18.44 -5.16 10.84
N LYS A 105 17.99 -4.79 12.03
CA LYS A 105 17.00 -3.73 12.18
C LYS A 105 17.14 -3.03 13.51
N ILE A 106 16.85 -1.74 13.52
CA ILE A 106 16.67 -0.97 14.75
C ILE A 106 15.20 -0.66 14.90
N GLU A 107 14.63 -1.01 16.05
CA GLU A 107 13.25 -0.67 16.41
C GLU A 107 13.23 0.34 17.56
N LEU A 108 12.47 1.42 17.36
CA LEU A 108 12.31 2.52 18.29
C LEU A 108 10.86 2.57 18.77
N GLY A 109 10.62 2.28 20.04
CA GLY A 109 9.29 2.35 20.66
C GLY A 109 9.04 3.72 21.28
N LEU A 110 7.98 4.40 20.87
CA LEU A 110 7.53 5.70 21.37
C LEU A 110 6.07 5.58 21.86
N ARG A 111 5.76 6.14 23.02
CA ARG A 111 4.40 6.15 23.59
C ARG A 111 3.96 7.58 23.84
N ASP A 112 2.68 7.86 23.61
CA ASP A 112 2.06 9.13 24.01
C ASP A 112 2.00 9.22 25.55
N ARG A 113 2.44 10.36 26.11
CA ARG A 113 2.41 10.58 27.57
C ARG A 113 1.04 10.94 28.11
N PHE A 114 0.16 11.56 27.32
CA PHE A 114 -1.09 12.12 27.81
C PHE A 114 -2.30 11.76 26.93
N PRO A 115 -2.62 10.46 26.75
CA PRO A 115 -3.71 10.03 25.86
C PRO A 115 -5.11 10.51 26.32
N PHE A 116 -5.31 10.76 27.62
CA PHE A 116 -6.61 11.15 28.19
C PHE A 116 -6.92 12.65 28.08
N LEU A 117 -5.94 13.51 27.81
CA LEU A 117 -6.18 14.96 27.65
C LEU A 117 -6.98 15.28 26.37
N TYR A 118 -7.12 14.32 25.47
CA TYR A 118 -7.88 14.44 24.22
C TYR A 118 -9.31 13.90 24.32
N ALA A 119 -9.74 13.44 25.51
CA ALA A 119 -11.05 12.80 25.67
C ALA A 119 -12.22 13.79 25.76
N ASP A 120 -11.97 15.04 26.22
CA ASP A 120 -13.02 16.02 26.52
C ASP A 120 -13.23 17.10 25.43
N ASP A 121 -12.34 17.24 24.44
CA ASP A 121 -12.46 18.23 23.33
C ASP A 121 -12.54 17.55 21.94
N LYS A 122 -13.55 17.94 21.16
CA LYS A 122 -14.26 17.18 20.11
C LYS A 122 -13.51 16.84 18.80
N LEU A 123 -12.19 17.03 18.69
CA LEU A 123 -11.46 16.75 17.44
C LEU A 123 -10.49 15.57 17.61
N PRO A 124 -10.61 14.51 16.80
CA PRO A 124 -9.70 13.38 16.88
C PRO A 124 -8.29 13.76 16.42
N VAL A 125 -7.29 13.18 17.07
CA VAL A 125 -5.88 13.40 16.72
C VAL A 125 -5.52 12.54 15.52
N ASP A 126 -5.18 13.19 14.40
CA ASP A 126 -4.80 12.51 13.16
C ASP A 126 -3.44 11.79 13.28
N LEU A 127 -3.47 10.46 13.15
CA LEU A 127 -2.26 9.62 13.14
C LEU A 127 -1.27 10.03 12.03
N LYS A 128 -1.75 10.56 10.90
CA LYS A 128 -0.88 11.07 9.82
C LYS A 128 0.04 12.18 10.34
N THR A 129 -0.50 13.09 11.14
CA THR A 129 0.27 14.18 11.77
C THR A 129 1.27 13.62 12.77
N ILE A 130 0.87 12.65 13.59
CA ILE A 130 1.77 11.98 14.54
C ILE A 130 2.94 11.29 13.81
N PHE A 131 2.68 10.60 12.70
CA PHE A 131 3.73 9.93 11.93
C PHE A 131 4.74 10.91 11.37
N LYS A 132 4.26 12.02 10.77
CA LYS A 132 5.14 13.10 10.28
C LYS A 132 6.03 13.65 11.39
N ASN A 133 5.45 13.90 12.56
CA ASN A 133 6.16 14.41 13.73
C ASN A 133 7.23 13.43 14.25
N ILE A 134 6.91 12.14 14.34
CA ILE A 134 7.87 11.11 14.73
C ILE A 134 9.05 11.07 13.74
N LEU A 135 8.78 11.08 12.45
CA LEU A 135 9.80 11.03 11.40
C LEU A 135 10.73 12.25 11.38
N GLN A 136 10.22 13.41 11.82
CA GLN A 136 10.99 14.65 11.92
C GLN A 136 11.72 14.83 13.25
N LEU A 137 11.58 13.90 14.21
CA LEU A 137 12.27 13.96 15.50
C LEU A 137 13.78 14.18 15.31
N PRO A 138 14.39 15.22 15.91
CA PRO A 138 15.83 15.39 15.90
C PRO A 138 16.50 14.33 16.76
N VAL A 139 17.47 13.64 16.18
CA VAL A 139 18.27 12.58 16.81
C VAL A 139 19.75 12.80 16.54
N LYS A 140 20.60 12.28 17.43
CA LYS A 140 22.05 12.23 17.25
C LYS A 140 22.49 10.81 16.93
N VAL A 141 23.23 10.67 15.83
CA VAL A 141 23.92 9.45 15.42
C VAL A 141 25.38 9.80 15.18
N SER A 142 26.30 9.11 15.85
CA SER A 142 27.74 9.45 15.81
C SER A 142 28.06 10.91 16.15
N GLY A 143 27.26 11.53 17.02
CA GLY A 143 27.43 12.94 17.45
C GLY A 143 26.85 13.97 16.48
N GLN A 144 26.45 13.58 15.26
CA GLN A 144 25.79 14.46 14.30
C GLN A 144 24.28 14.46 14.54
N GLN A 145 23.67 15.64 14.55
CA GLN A 145 22.22 15.81 14.66
C GLN A 145 21.56 15.75 13.28
N VAL A 146 20.59 14.87 13.11
CA VAL A 146 19.79 14.67 11.88
C VAL A 146 18.32 14.46 12.26
N SER A 147 17.42 14.54 11.28
CA SER A 147 16.03 14.09 11.46
C SER A 147 15.98 12.55 11.50
N LEU A 148 15.00 11.99 12.20
CA LEU A 148 14.89 10.54 12.37
C LEU A 148 14.73 9.81 11.03
N ILE A 149 13.97 10.38 10.10
CA ILE A 149 13.81 9.85 8.73
C ILE A 149 15.14 9.75 7.96
N GLN A 150 16.11 10.62 8.27
CA GLN A 150 17.43 10.65 7.61
C GLN A 150 18.50 9.83 8.34
N ALA A 151 18.21 9.27 9.51
CA ALA A 151 19.23 8.65 10.38
C ALA A 151 19.77 7.30 9.87
N GLY A 152 19.08 6.66 8.92
CA GLY A 152 19.40 5.31 8.45
C GLY A 152 20.84 5.15 7.96
N ARG A 153 21.28 6.04 7.07
CA ARG A 153 22.63 5.97 6.48
C ARG A 153 23.75 6.10 7.51
N GLN A 154 23.61 7.02 8.46
CA GLN A 154 24.60 7.17 9.54
C GLN A 154 24.59 5.98 10.48
N LEU A 155 23.44 5.36 10.72
CA LEU A 155 23.32 4.15 11.53
C LEU A 155 23.95 2.93 10.85
N ALA A 156 23.74 2.74 9.55
CA ALA A 156 24.39 1.70 8.76
C ALA A 156 25.92 1.84 8.80
N THR A 157 26.42 3.07 8.60
CA THR A 157 27.85 3.40 8.70
C THR A 157 28.40 3.11 10.10
N LEU A 158 27.68 3.55 11.14
CA LEU A 158 28.04 3.32 12.53
C LEU A 158 28.08 1.82 12.85
N PHE A 159 27.09 1.06 12.40
CA PHE A 159 27.03 -0.39 12.58
C PHE A 159 28.21 -1.09 11.91
N GLN A 160 28.55 -0.70 10.67
CA GLN A 160 29.70 -1.26 9.97
C GLN A 160 31.00 -1.03 10.75
N GLN A 161 31.24 0.20 11.21
CA GLN A 161 32.41 0.53 12.04
C GLN A 161 32.41 -0.27 13.35
N ALA A 162 31.27 -0.33 14.03
CA ALA A 162 31.09 -1.04 15.29
C ALA A 162 31.34 -2.55 15.20
N THR A 163 31.14 -3.14 14.01
CA THR A 163 31.25 -4.59 13.77
C THR A 163 32.43 -4.98 12.88
N THR A 164 33.32 -4.05 12.52
CA THR A 164 34.55 -4.33 11.75
C THR A 164 35.77 -4.50 12.65
N ARG A 165 36.63 -5.51 12.41
CA ARG A 165 37.86 -5.74 13.20
C ARG A 165 38.74 -4.49 13.28
N HIS A 166 39.34 -4.23 14.44
CA HIS A 166 40.04 -2.97 14.76
C HIS A 166 41.20 -2.59 13.81
N LYS A 167 41.80 -3.57 13.11
CA LYS A 167 42.90 -3.33 12.15
C LYS A 167 42.47 -3.39 10.68
N THR A 168 41.17 -3.48 10.42
CA THR A 168 40.62 -3.60 9.07
C THR A 168 39.87 -2.33 8.72
N ALA A 169 40.27 -1.66 7.64
CA ALA A 169 39.50 -0.52 7.14
C ALA A 169 38.17 -1.03 6.56
N PRO A 170 37.01 -0.50 6.99
CA PRO A 170 35.73 -0.91 6.44
C PRO A 170 35.62 -0.46 4.97
N LYS A 171 35.40 -1.41 4.06
CA LYS A 171 35.08 -1.11 2.65
C LYS A 171 33.74 -0.37 2.59
N PRO A 172 33.66 0.87 2.06
CA PRO A 172 32.43 1.66 2.08
C PRO A 172 31.28 0.98 1.34
N GLY A 173 30.05 1.15 1.84
CA GLY A 173 28.83 0.76 1.12
C GLY A 173 28.46 -0.72 1.15
N LEU A 174 29.13 -1.53 1.98
CA LEU A 174 28.80 -2.96 2.18
C LEU A 174 27.74 -3.21 3.28
N VAL A 175 27.44 -2.17 4.05
CA VAL A 175 26.33 -2.12 5.00
C VAL A 175 25.52 -0.90 4.63
N GLN A 176 24.21 -1.09 4.42
CA GLN A 176 23.34 -0.06 3.89
C GLN A 176 22.01 -0.05 4.65
N GLU A 177 21.35 1.09 4.63
CA GLU A 177 20.00 1.30 5.15
C GLU A 177 18.94 0.81 4.17
N GLY A 178 17.85 0.27 4.69
CA GLY A 178 16.61 0.06 3.95
C GLY A 178 15.59 1.16 4.24
N GLU A 179 14.44 1.11 3.56
CA GLU A 179 13.35 2.05 3.77
C GLU A 179 12.73 1.89 5.16
N ILE A 180 12.35 3.02 5.77
CA ILE A 180 11.74 3.05 7.11
C ILE A 180 10.32 2.50 7.04
N CYS A 181 9.94 1.75 8.08
CA CYS A 181 8.56 1.33 8.32
C CYS A 181 8.08 1.82 9.68
N LEU A 182 6.85 2.30 9.73
CA LEU A 182 6.23 2.79 10.94
C LEU A 182 5.01 1.93 11.30
N MET A 183 4.81 1.68 12.58
CA MET A 183 3.61 1.04 13.10
C MET A 183 3.03 1.86 14.23
N ALA A 184 1.71 2.06 14.24
CA ALA A 184 1.00 2.52 15.42
C ALA A 184 0.02 1.46 15.93
N ILE A 185 -0.06 1.36 17.24
CA ILE A 185 -1.05 0.58 17.96
C ILE A 185 -1.89 1.57 18.77
N VAL A 186 -3.19 1.61 18.48
CA VAL A 186 -4.16 2.53 19.09
C VAL A 186 -5.29 1.75 19.76
N GLU A 187 -5.73 2.19 20.93
CA GLU A 187 -6.89 1.59 21.59
C GLU A 187 -8.19 2.26 21.11
N GLN A 188 -9.30 1.50 21.02
CA GLN A 188 -10.61 2.01 20.57
C GLN A 188 -11.17 3.16 21.44
N GLY A 189 -10.76 3.25 22.71
CA GLY A 189 -11.15 4.34 23.60
C GLY A 189 -10.27 5.60 23.49
N GLU A 190 -9.20 5.57 22.70
CA GLU A 190 -8.34 6.74 22.49
C GLU A 190 -8.84 7.58 21.31
N ASN A 191 -8.80 8.91 21.44
CA ASN A 191 -9.29 9.84 20.43
C ASN A 191 -8.29 10.04 19.27
N TYR A 192 -7.89 8.96 18.59
CA TYR A 192 -7.05 9.00 17.38
C TYR A 192 -7.86 8.68 16.14
N SER A 193 -7.80 9.55 15.12
CA SER A 193 -8.35 9.22 13.80
C SER A 193 -7.32 8.48 12.97
N ILE A 194 -7.74 7.33 12.42
CA ILE A 194 -7.02 6.67 11.35
C ILE A 194 -7.09 7.57 10.11
N PRO A 195 -5.98 7.78 9.37
CA PRO A 195 -6.01 8.60 8.16
C PRO A 195 -7.08 8.07 7.21
N SER A 196 -7.86 8.95 6.60
CA SER A 196 -8.86 8.52 5.60
C SER A 196 -8.17 7.65 4.55
N GLU A 197 -6.95 8.05 4.19
CA GLU A 197 -5.80 7.41 3.54
C GLU A 197 -5.55 5.91 3.72
N ALA A 198 -5.83 5.39 4.91
CA ALA A 198 -5.52 4.02 5.29
C ALA A 198 -6.56 3.04 4.73
N HIS A 199 -6.12 1.84 4.38
CA HIS A 199 -6.98 0.75 3.93
C HIS A 199 -7.02 -0.35 4.99
N ALA A 200 -8.20 -0.95 5.20
CA ALA A 200 -8.32 -2.12 6.06
C ALA A 200 -7.68 -3.34 5.37
N ILE A 201 -6.67 -3.92 6.01
CA ILE A 201 -5.96 -5.11 5.51
C ILE A 201 -6.70 -6.36 5.95
N LYS A 202 -7.04 -6.40 7.24
CA LYS A 202 -7.58 -7.60 7.89
C LYS A 202 -8.17 -7.27 9.24
N SER A 203 -9.25 -7.96 9.58
CA SER A 203 -9.80 -7.98 10.92
C SER A 203 -9.55 -9.35 11.56
N PHE A 204 -9.13 -9.33 12.81
CA PHE A 204 -8.96 -10.47 13.71
C PHE A 204 -9.96 -10.33 14.86
N PRO A 205 -10.21 -11.39 15.65
CA PRO A 205 -10.98 -11.25 16.88
C PRO A 205 -10.35 -10.16 17.78
N SER A 206 -11.07 -9.05 17.94
CA SER A 206 -10.65 -7.87 18.73
C SER A 206 -9.47 -7.05 18.15
N ILE A 207 -9.01 -7.26 16.92
CA ILE A 207 -7.94 -6.44 16.34
C ILE A 207 -8.28 -6.07 14.90
N GLU A 208 -8.15 -4.81 14.54
CA GLU A 208 -8.24 -4.35 13.15
C GLU A 208 -6.85 -3.92 12.66
N LEU A 209 -6.44 -4.41 11.50
CA LEU A 209 -5.18 -4.06 10.85
C LEU A 209 -5.44 -3.21 9.62
N PHE A 210 -4.75 -2.08 9.53
CA PHE A 210 -4.79 -1.17 8.40
C PHE A 210 -3.39 -0.94 7.83
N GLY A 211 -3.33 -0.74 6.51
CA GLY A 211 -2.15 -0.34 5.77
C GLY A 211 -2.29 1.11 5.30
N TYR A 212 -1.25 1.91 5.45
CA TYR A 212 -1.21 3.30 5.03
C TYR A 212 0.14 3.63 4.40
N ILE A 213 0.15 4.41 3.32
CA ILE A 213 1.38 4.92 2.71
C ILE A 213 1.44 6.42 2.99
N LEU A 214 2.41 6.83 3.81
CA LEU A 214 2.64 8.22 4.13
C LEU A 214 3.65 8.82 3.13
N TYR A 215 3.26 9.86 2.42
CA TYR A 215 4.18 10.65 1.61
C TYR A 215 4.72 11.85 2.41
N LEU A 216 6.05 11.95 2.53
CA LEU A 216 6.74 13.01 3.26
C LEU A 216 8.14 13.26 2.68
N GLN A 217 8.43 14.51 2.29
CA GLN A 217 9.77 14.93 1.81
C GLN A 217 10.33 13.98 0.72
N ASP A 218 9.51 13.68 -0.30
CA ASP A 218 9.86 12.76 -1.39
C ASP A 218 10.07 11.28 -1.01
N HIS A 219 9.76 10.92 0.24
CA HIS A 219 9.73 9.54 0.70
C HIS A 219 8.30 9.01 0.80
N TYR A 220 8.10 7.78 0.31
CA TYR A 220 6.92 6.98 0.61
C TYR A 220 7.23 6.04 1.76
N ILE A 221 6.48 6.14 2.84
CA ILE A 221 6.76 5.43 4.09
C ILE A 221 5.60 4.50 4.38
N LYS A 222 5.90 3.21 4.43
CA LYS A 222 4.92 2.19 4.77
C LYS A 222 4.57 2.27 6.25
N CYS A 223 3.28 2.41 6.52
CA CYS A 223 2.72 2.55 7.84
C CYS A 223 1.69 1.45 8.12
N TRP A 224 1.85 0.76 9.24
CA TRP A 224 0.88 -0.17 9.79
C TRP A 224 0.10 0.50 10.91
N ILE A 225 -1.21 0.32 10.94
CA ILE A 225 -2.05 0.78 12.04
C ILE A 225 -2.81 -0.42 12.59
N ILE A 226 -2.67 -0.67 13.88
CA ILE A 226 -3.34 -1.76 14.58
C ILE A 226 -4.28 -1.13 15.60
N ARG A 227 -5.59 -1.35 15.43
CA ARG A 227 -6.58 -0.95 16.42
C ARG A 227 -6.92 -2.14 17.33
N ILE A 228 -6.88 -1.91 18.63
CA ILE A 228 -7.18 -2.91 19.67
C ILE A 228 -8.28 -2.41 20.61
N PRO A 229 -9.01 -3.27 21.33
CA PRO A 229 -9.96 -2.83 22.35
C PRO A 229 -9.26 -2.08 23.47
N THR A 230 -10.02 -1.30 24.24
CA THR A 230 -9.57 -0.71 25.50
C THR A 230 -9.04 -1.80 26.44
N GLY A 231 -7.85 -1.61 27.03
CA GLY A 231 -7.19 -2.65 27.83
C GLY A 231 -6.54 -3.76 27.01
N GLY A 232 -6.45 -3.60 25.67
CA GLY A 232 -5.83 -4.59 24.78
C GLY A 232 -4.33 -4.82 25.06
N PHE A 233 -3.66 -3.91 25.77
CA PHE A 233 -2.29 -4.08 26.25
C PHE A 233 -2.15 -4.92 27.52
N ASP A 234 -3.25 -5.27 28.20
CA ASP A 234 -3.19 -5.96 29.48
C ASP A 234 -2.66 -7.40 29.32
N GLN A 235 -1.90 -7.85 30.32
CA GLN A 235 -1.39 -9.22 30.32
C GLN A 235 -2.56 -10.21 30.41
N GLY A 236 -2.54 -11.24 29.57
CA GLY A 236 -3.61 -12.24 29.49
C GLY A 236 -4.76 -11.87 28.55
N SER A 237 -4.80 -10.64 28.00
CA SER A 237 -5.75 -10.29 26.95
C SER A 237 -5.54 -11.15 25.69
N PRO A 238 -6.60 -11.74 25.09
CA PRO A 238 -6.50 -12.45 23.83
C PRO A 238 -5.88 -11.59 22.71
N ALA A 239 -6.17 -10.29 22.73
CA ALA A 239 -5.59 -9.33 21.80
C ALA A 239 -4.07 -9.20 21.99
N ASN A 240 -3.56 -9.25 23.23
CA ASN A 240 -2.14 -9.08 23.51
C ASN A 240 -1.28 -10.19 22.87
N ALA A 241 -1.73 -11.45 22.97
CA ALA A 241 -1.03 -12.60 22.39
C ALA A 241 -0.94 -12.48 20.85
N ILE A 242 -2.08 -12.18 20.19
CA ILE A 242 -2.13 -11.99 18.73
C ILE A 242 -1.31 -10.77 18.32
N LEU A 243 -1.46 -9.64 19.03
CA LEU A 243 -0.78 -8.38 18.77
C LEU A 243 0.74 -8.53 18.79
N ARG A 244 1.28 -9.32 19.73
CA ARG A 244 2.72 -9.57 19.82
C ARG A 244 3.25 -10.23 18.55
N ASN A 245 2.64 -11.34 18.14
CA ASN A 245 3.10 -12.12 16.99
C ASN A 245 2.86 -11.35 15.70
N LEU A 246 1.70 -10.70 15.57
CA LEU A 246 1.40 -9.83 14.44
C LEU A 246 2.43 -8.71 14.29
N ARG A 247 2.73 -7.97 15.37
CA ARG A 247 3.73 -6.90 15.33
C ARG A 247 5.08 -7.42 14.86
N ILE A 248 5.59 -8.48 15.47
CA ILE A 248 6.92 -9.00 15.12
C ILE A 248 6.92 -9.45 13.66
N ASN A 249 5.86 -10.13 13.22
CA ASN A 249 5.71 -10.58 11.84
C ASN A 249 5.70 -9.42 10.84
N LEU A 250 4.85 -8.40 11.02
CA LEU A 250 4.76 -7.25 10.11
C LEU A 250 6.09 -6.52 9.98
N MET A 251 6.75 -6.28 11.12
CA MET A 251 8.05 -5.62 11.15
C MET A 251 9.15 -6.49 10.55
N ARG A 252 9.08 -7.82 10.69
CA ARG A 252 10.07 -8.72 10.12
C ARG A 252 9.91 -8.90 8.62
N VAL A 253 8.68 -9.04 8.11
CA VAL A 253 8.39 -9.07 6.67
C VAL A 253 8.97 -7.84 5.97
N HIS A 254 8.82 -6.65 6.57
CA HIS A 254 9.43 -5.42 6.03
C HIS A 254 10.96 -5.49 5.99
N ALA A 255 11.60 -5.89 7.09
CA ALA A 255 13.06 -6.01 7.14
C ALA A 255 13.62 -7.04 6.13
N GLU A 256 12.92 -8.16 5.91
CA GLU A 256 13.28 -9.17 4.91
C GLU A 256 13.12 -8.61 3.49
N LYS A 257 12.00 -7.93 3.19
CA LYS A 257 11.78 -7.25 1.90
C LYS A 257 12.94 -6.31 1.58
N GLU A 258 13.26 -5.40 2.50
CA GLU A 258 14.31 -4.41 2.28
C GLU A 258 15.69 -5.06 2.16
N THR A 259 15.93 -6.17 2.87
CA THR A 259 17.17 -6.94 2.72
C THR A 259 17.29 -7.61 1.36
N ILE A 260 16.22 -8.26 0.87
CA ILE A 260 16.19 -8.87 -0.47
C ILE A 260 16.41 -7.80 -1.54
N LYS A 261 15.68 -6.68 -1.47
CA LYS A 261 15.86 -5.52 -2.37
C LYS A 261 17.31 -5.03 -2.36
N GLY A 262 17.90 -4.86 -1.18
CA GLY A 262 19.30 -4.45 -1.01
C GLY A 262 20.32 -5.43 -1.62
N LEU A 263 20.12 -6.73 -1.39
CA LEU A 263 20.97 -7.78 -1.96
C LEU A 263 20.89 -7.84 -3.47
N LEU A 264 19.68 -7.76 -4.04
CA LEU A 264 19.46 -7.73 -5.49
C LEU A 264 20.15 -6.51 -6.11
N ASN A 265 20.02 -5.32 -5.50
CA ASN A 265 20.72 -4.12 -5.93
C ASN A 265 22.25 -4.27 -5.86
N ALA A 266 22.78 -4.92 -4.82
CA ALA A 266 24.21 -5.16 -4.68
C ALA A 266 24.75 -6.13 -5.76
N VAL A 267 23.97 -7.14 -6.14
CA VAL A 267 24.28 -8.02 -7.28
C VAL A 267 24.26 -7.24 -8.59
N GLN A 268 23.22 -6.44 -8.83
CA GLN A 268 23.09 -5.62 -10.04
C GLN A 268 24.27 -4.65 -10.20
N GLN A 269 24.72 -4.05 -9.11
CA GLN A 269 25.87 -3.14 -9.07
C GLN A 269 27.23 -3.87 -9.07
N ARG A 270 27.25 -5.20 -9.24
CA ARG A 270 28.45 -6.06 -9.20
C ARG A 270 29.28 -5.90 -7.91
N ARG A 271 28.63 -5.50 -6.80
CA ARG A 271 29.24 -5.49 -5.46
C ARG A 271 29.22 -6.87 -4.83
N ILE A 272 28.27 -7.71 -5.25
CA ILE A 272 28.25 -9.14 -5.03
C ILE A 272 28.53 -9.79 -6.38
N ASP A 273 29.69 -10.46 -6.49
CA ASP A 273 30.05 -11.21 -7.68
C ASP A 273 29.47 -12.63 -7.59
N LEU A 274 28.50 -12.92 -8.45
CA LEU A 274 27.91 -14.25 -8.55
C LEU A 274 28.86 -15.26 -9.20
N ASP A 275 29.87 -14.84 -9.96
CA ASP A 275 30.75 -15.77 -10.68
C ASP A 275 31.99 -16.17 -9.88
N SER A 276 32.25 -15.50 -8.77
CA SER A 276 33.36 -15.83 -7.86
C SER A 276 33.16 -17.18 -7.17
N LYS A 277 34.24 -17.98 -7.13
CA LYS A 277 34.33 -19.25 -6.37
C LYS A 277 34.44 -19.03 -4.86
N GLU A 278 34.68 -17.81 -4.40
CA GLU A 278 34.76 -17.46 -2.99
C GLU A 278 33.37 -17.20 -2.41
N VAL A 279 32.73 -18.24 -1.85
CA VAL A 279 31.74 -18.21 -0.74
C VAL A 279 30.43 -17.41 -0.94
N ASN A 280 30.30 -16.54 -1.95
CA ASN A 280 29.24 -15.54 -2.01
C ASN A 280 27.93 -16.05 -2.61
N THR A 281 27.98 -17.02 -3.54
CA THR A 281 26.77 -17.52 -4.21
C THR A 281 25.97 -18.51 -3.38
N THR A 282 26.62 -19.47 -2.74
CA THR A 282 25.93 -20.51 -1.97
C THR A 282 25.19 -19.93 -0.77
N LEU A 283 25.82 -18.99 -0.03
CA LEU A 283 25.20 -18.35 1.13
C LEU A 283 24.01 -17.47 0.71
N LEU A 284 24.19 -16.65 -0.33
CA LEU A 284 23.12 -15.79 -0.84
C LEU A 284 21.94 -16.62 -1.38
N ALA A 285 22.21 -17.63 -2.20
CA ALA A 285 21.18 -18.50 -2.76
C ALA A 285 20.42 -19.26 -1.67
N LYS A 286 21.15 -19.79 -0.67
CA LYS A 286 20.54 -20.43 0.50
C LYS A 286 19.65 -19.46 1.27
N TYR A 287 20.13 -18.25 1.54
CA TYR A 287 19.35 -17.24 2.25
C TYR A 287 18.11 -16.83 1.47
N LEU A 288 18.20 -16.56 0.17
CA LEU A 288 17.06 -16.19 -0.67
C LEU A 288 16.02 -17.33 -0.75
N LYS A 289 16.48 -18.58 -0.85
CA LYS A 289 15.60 -19.75 -0.83
C LYS A 289 14.89 -19.88 0.52
N ASP A 290 15.65 -19.98 1.61
CA ASP A 290 15.11 -20.20 2.96
C ASP A 290 14.19 -19.05 3.38
N THR A 291 14.58 -17.81 3.07
CA THR A 291 13.78 -16.60 3.36
C THR A 291 12.56 -16.53 2.48
N GLY A 292 12.67 -16.86 1.20
CA GLY A 292 11.52 -16.92 0.30
C GLY A 292 10.47 -17.92 0.78
N GLU A 293 10.87 -19.14 1.13
CA GLU A 293 9.95 -20.15 1.66
C GLU A 293 9.26 -19.66 2.94
N LYS A 294 10.02 -19.03 3.84
CA LYS A 294 9.47 -18.42 5.05
C LYS A 294 8.55 -17.25 4.74
N LEU A 295 8.94 -16.33 3.85
CA LEU A 295 8.25 -15.09 3.49
C LEU A 295 6.95 -15.33 2.72
N PHE A 296 6.82 -16.45 2.01
CA PHE A 296 5.61 -16.81 1.28
C PHE A 296 4.82 -17.95 1.95
N SER A 297 5.13 -18.30 3.20
CA SER A 297 4.28 -19.20 3.98
C SER A 297 2.84 -18.67 4.03
N LYS A 298 1.87 -19.54 3.71
CA LYS A 298 0.44 -19.20 3.72
C LYS A 298 -0.01 -18.71 5.10
N LYS A 299 0.51 -19.34 6.16
CA LYS A 299 0.19 -18.99 7.55
C LYS A 299 1.45 -18.74 8.38
N ARG A 300 1.36 -17.82 9.33
CA ARG A 300 2.33 -17.62 10.42
C ARG A 300 1.60 -17.36 11.72
N SER A 301 1.95 -18.09 12.78
CA SER A 301 1.25 -17.97 14.08
C SER A 301 -0.28 -18.06 13.96
N GLY A 302 -0.78 -18.92 13.06
CA GLY A 302 -2.23 -19.08 12.78
C GLY A 302 -2.87 -17.99 11.89
N ILE A 303 -2.11 -16.96 11.50
CA ILE A 303 -2.59 -15.85 10.67
C ILE A 303 -2.30 -16.12 9.19
N GLU A 304 -3.34 -16.10 8.36
CA GLU A 304 -3.24 -16.09 6.89
C GLU A 304 -2.53 -14.83 6.38
N GLN A 305 -1.50 -15.02 5.56
CA GLN A 305 -0.51 -13.99 5.22
C GLN A 305 -0.79 -13.23 3.92
N GLU A 306 -1.70 -13.68 3.06
CA GLU A 306 -1.88 -13.15 1.70
C GLU A 306 -2.05 -11.62 1.64
N SER A 307 -3.13 -11.09 2.20
CA SER A 307 -3.40 -9.64 2.31
C SER A 307 -2.29 -8.84 3.00
N ILE A 308 -1.62 -9.45 4.00
CA ILE A 308 -0.47 -8.83 4.69
C ILE A 308 0.70 -8.70 3.73
N LEU A 309 1.05 -9.76 3.01
CA LEU A 309 2.16 -9.79 2.07
C LEU A 309 1.89 -8.89 0.88
N ASP A 310 0.65 -8.83 0.41
CA ASP A 310 0.29 -7.94 -0.68
C ASP A 310 0.59 -6.50 -0.31
N PHE A 311 0.12 -6.02 0.85
CA PHE A 311 0.49 -4.68 1.27
C PHE A 311 1.98 -4.56 1.59
N ALA A 312 2.57 -5.52 2.30
CA ALA A 312 3.95 -5.42 2.78
C ALA A 312 4.99 -5.41 1.64
N LEU A 313 4.79 -6.21 0.60
CA LEU A 313 5.73 -6.39 -0.51
C LEU A 313 5.54 -5.40 -1.66
N ARG A 314 4.36 -4.77 -1.78
CA ARG A 314 4.10 -3.67 -2.72
C ARG A 314 5.25 -2.65 -2.70
N SER A 315 5.77 -2.32 -3.88
CA SER A 315 6.76 -1.25 -4.00
C SER A 315 6.09 0.11 -3.90
N GLU A 316 6.70 0.96 -3.09
CA GLU A 316 6.28 2.33 -2.80
C GLU A 316 6.89 3.33 -3.80
N THR A 317 7.85 2.87 -4.61
CA THR A 317 8.58 3.66 -5.61
C THR A 317 8.82 2.82 -6.87
N GLU A 318 8.89 3.43 -8.06
CA GLU A 318 9.17 2.77 -9.35
C GLU A 318 10.64 2.27 -9.48
N VAL A 319 11.31 1.95 -8.38
CA VAL A 319 12.79 1.98 -8.32
C VAL A 319 13.49 0.80 -8.99
N LEU A 320 12.79 -0.15 -9.59
CA LEU A 320 13.40 -1.02 -10.59
C LEU A 320 12.45 -1.17 -11.78
N PRO A 321 12.88 -0.83 -13.01
CA PRO A 321 12.12 -1.17 -14.21
C PRO A 321 11.77 -2.65 -14.15
N GLY A 322 10.49 -2.99 -14.34
CA GLY A 322 10.00 -4.37 -14.24
C GLY A 322 10.85 -5.37 -15.01
N ASP A 323 11.47 -4.92 -16.11
CA ASP A 323 12.39 -5.69 -16.94
C ASP A 323 13.70 -6.06 -16.22
N THR A 324 14.28 -5.18 -15.41
CA THR A 324 15.61 -5.42 -14.81
C THR A 324 15.54 -6.32 -13.58
N LEU A 325 14.52 -6.15 -12.74
CA LEU A 325 14.28 -7.02 -11.58
C LEU A 325 13.88 -8.43 -12.04
N ALA A 326 13.01 -8.54 -13.06
CA ALA A 326 12.63 -9.81 -13.64
C ALA A 326 13.83 -10.56 -14.27
N ILE A 327 14.70 -9.86 -15.02
CA ILE A 327 15.93 -10.46 -15.58
C ILE A 327 16.86 -10.95 -14.48
N LEU A 328 17.07 -10.16 -13.42
CA LEU A 328 17.95 -10.54 -12.32
C LEU A 328 17.41 -11.75 -11.55
N VAL A 329 16.10 -11.78 -11.30
CA VAL A 329 15.44 -12.92 -10.67
C VAL A 329 15.44 -14.14 -11.57
N GLN A 330 15.22 -13.99 -12.86
CA GLN A 330 15.36 -15.10 -13.81
C GLN A 330 16.78 -15.68 -13.77
N LYS A 331 17.83 -14.84 -13.77
CA LYS A 331 19.23 -15.30 -13.63
C LYS A 331 19.49 -16.05 -12.32
N LEU A 332 18.89 -15.60 -11.21
CA LEU A 332 18.98 -16.31 -9.93
C LEU A 332 18.19 -17.62 -9.95
N ASN A 333 17.02 -17.65 -10.58
CA ASN A 333 16.19 -18.84 -10.72
C ASN A 333 16.87 -19.90 -11.61
N ASP A 334 17.41 -19.49 -12.77
CA ASP A 334 18.12 -20.37 -13.71
C ASP A 334 19.34 -21.02 -13.06
N ARG A 335 20.03 -20.28 -12.17
CA ARG A 335 21.26 -20.74 -11.53
C ARG A 335 21.05 -21.51 -10.24
N PHE A 336 20.00 -21.19 -9.47
CA PHE A 336 19.83 -21.69 -8.10
C PHE A 336 18.46 -22.33 -7.82
N ALA A 337 17.57 -22.42 -8.83
CA ALA A 337 16.21 -22.96 -8.70
C ALA A 337 15.38 -22.29 -7.59
N VAL A 338 15.55 -20.97 -7.39
CA VAL A 338 14.88 -20.20 -6.32
C VAL A 338 13.49 -19.75 -6.79
N ILE A 339 12.53 -20.67 -6.87
CA ILE A 339 11.15 -20.39 -7.33
C ILE A 339 10.49 -19.22 -6.57
N THR A 340 10.93 -18.96 -5.33
CA THR A 340 10.38 -17.91 -4.45
C THR A 340 10.76 -16.48 -4.82
N THR A 341 11.82 -16.25 -5.62
CA THR A 341 12.17 -14.88 -6.04
C THR A 341 11.18 -14.33 -7.06
N GLN A 342 10.56 -15.15 -7.90
CA GLN A 342 9.57 -14.70 -8.90
C GLN A 342 8.31 -14.14 -8.23
N ASN A 343 7.79 -14.81 -7.19
CA ASN A 343 6.66 -14.32 -6.40
C ASN A 343 6.97 -12.97 -5.71
N PHE A 344 8.22 -12.76 -5.30
CA PHE A 344 8.67 -11.48 -4.75
C PHE A 344 8.66 -10.39 -5.82
N VAL A 345 9.17 -10.66 -7.02
CA VAL A 345 9.11 -9.73 -8.17
C VAL A 345 7.68 -9.35 -8.48
N ASP A 346 6.80 -10.34 -8.67
CA ASP A 346 5.43 -10.09 -9.11
C ASP A 346 4.64 -9.27 -8.09
N ARG A 347 4.83 -9.52 -6.79
CA ARG A 347 4.19 -8.72 -5.71
C ARG A 347 4.90 -7.40 -5.42
N SER A 348 6.13 -7.21 -5.90
CA SER A 348 6.88 -5.95 -5.78
C SER A 348 6.66 -4.97 -6.93
N LYS A 349 5.95 -5.37 -8.00
CA LYS A 349 5.61 -4.45 -9.09
C LYS A 349 4.71 -3.30 -8.57
N PRO A 350 4.83 -2.08 -9.10
CA PRO A 350 3.86 -1.02 -8.85
C PRO A 350 2.47 -1.51 -9.25
N MET A 351 1.46 -1.13 -8.47
CA MET A 351 0.07 -1.50 -8.74
C MET A 351 -0.41 -0.83 -10.03
N ASP A 352 -0.81 -1.63 -11.03
CA ASP A 352 -1.53 -1.14 -12.20
C ASP A 352 -2.93 -0.73 -11.71
N LYS A 353 -3.11 0.55 -11.36
CA LYS A 353 -4.40 1.04 -10.88
C LYS A 353 -5.41 0.93 -12.00
N LYS A 354 -6.57 0.34 -11.72
CA LYS A 354 -7.70 0.37 -12.63
C LYS A 354 -8.13 1.81 -12.87
N LEU A 355 -7.97 2.29 -14.08
CA LEU A 355 -8.40 3.64 -14.44
C LEU A 355 -9.88 3.63 -14.82
N LEU A 356 -10.68 4.33 -14.01
CA LEU A 356 -12.02 4.76 -14.38
C LEU A 356 -11.94 6.09 -15.12
N LEU A 357 -12.34 6.07 -16.39
CA LEU A 357 -12.52 7.28 -17.18
C LEU A 357 -14.01 7.62 -17.24
N PHE A 358 -14.36 8.72 -16.56
CA PHE A 358 -15.68 9.32 -16.61
C PHE A 358 -15.73 10.33 -17.75
N LEU A 359 -16.62 10.10 -18.71
CA LEU A 359 -16.82 10.95 -19.88
C LEU A 359 -18.23 11.52 -19.88
N CYS A 360 -18.36 12.81 -20.18
CA CYS A 360 -19.65 13.42 -20.44
C CYS A 360 -19.58 14.52 -21.50
N SER A 361 -20.70 14.78 -22.16
CA SER A 361 -20.85 15.83 -23.16
C SER A 361 -22.20 16.52 -22.97
N ASN A 362 -22.23 17.84 -23.15
CA ASN A 362 -23.42 18.69 -23.02
C ASN A 362 -23.52 19.61 -24.25
N PRO A 363 -23.97 19.09 -25.40
CA PRO A 363 -24.16 19.93 -26.59
C PRO A 363 -25.14 21.07 -26.32
N SER A 364 -24.80 22.27 -26.78
CA SER A 364 -25.54 23.52 -26.55
C SER A 364 -26.93 23.56 -27.20
N ASP A 365 -27.17 22.74 -28.23
CA ASP A 365 -28.45 22.56 -28.92
C ASP A 365 -29.30 21.41 -28.33
N LYS A 366 -28.91 20.88 -27.16
CA LYS A 366 -29.66 19.92 -26.36
C LYS A 366 -29.99 20.50 -24.99
N ASN A 367 -30.89 19.82 -24.27
CA ASN A 367 -31.11 20.11 -22.87
C ASN A 367 -29.80 19.85 -22.09
N THR A 368 -29.59 20.57 -21.00
CA THR A 368 -28.40 20.35 -20.17
C THR A 368 -28.60 19.12 -19.28
N LEU A 369 -27.67 18.15 -19.35
CA LEU A 369 -27.58 17.08 -18.35
C LEU A 369 -26.80 17.57 -17.12
N ASP A 370 -27.35 17.35 -15.94
CA ASP A 370 -26.62 17.52 -14.68
C ASP A 370 -25.88 16.24 -14.29
N PHE A 371 -24.77 15.97 -15.00
CA PHE A 371 -23.84 14.88 -14.65
C PHE A 371 -23.02 15.16 -13.38
N GLY A 372 -23.12 16.37 -12.81
CA GLY A 372 -22.31 16.81 -11.68
C GLY A 372 -22.57 16.00 -10.41
N GLU A 373 -23.83 15.68 -10.13
CA GLU A 373 -24.20 14.90 -8.95
C GLU A 373 -23.74 13.44 -9.06
N GLU A 374 -23.87 12.81 -10.23
CA GLU A 374 -23.40 11.44 -10.47
C GLU A 374 -21.87 11.36 -10.26
N LEU A 375 -21.11 12.27 -10.87
CA LEU A 375 -19.66 12.35 -10.69
C LEU A 375 -19.27 12.57 -9.21
N LYS A 376 -19.92 13.52 -8.52
CA LYS A 376 -19.66 13.80 -7.10
C LYS A 376 -19.84 12.56 -6.23
N ILE A 377 -20.85 11.74 -6.54
CA ILE A 377 -21.12 10.51 -5.79
C ILE A 377 -20.06 9.45 -6.05
N ILE A 378 -19.64 9.26 -7.30
CA ILE A 378 -18.56 8.32 -7.63
C ILE A 378 -17.26 8.74 -6.92
N GLN A 379 -16.90 10.02 -6.99
CA GLN A 379 -15.72 10.56 -6.32
C GLN A 379 -15.80 10.41 -4.79
N LYS A 380 -16.96 10.70 -4.19
CA LYS A 380 -17.17 10.53 -2.74
C LYS A 380 -17.04 9.07 -2.32
N LEU A 381 -17.62 8.15 -3.08
CA LEU A 381 -17.54 6.71 -2.80
C LEU A 381 -16.09 6.23 -2.88
N HIS A 382 -15.37 6.59 -3.96
CA HIS A 382 -13.94 6.29 -4.10
C HIS A 382 -13.12 6.82 -2.94
N GLN A 383 -13.31 8.07 -2.52
CA GLN A 383 -12.57 8.64 -1.39
C GLN A 383 -12.80 7.87 -0.08
N SER A 384 -14.03 7.39 0.12
CA SER A 384 -14.45 6.70 1.35
C SER A 384 -14.24 5.18 1.35
N SER A 385 -13.84 4.57 0.22
CA SER A 385 -13.86 3.12 0.06
C SER A 385 -12.59 2.42 0.58
N THR A 386 -12.71 1.12 0.86
CA THR A 386 -11.61 0.27 1.33
C THR A 386 -10.55 0.02 0.25
N ASP A 387 -10.97 -0.14 -1.01
CA ASP A 387 -10.10 -0.54 -2.13
C ASP A 387 -9.73 0.65 -3.04
N ARG A 388 -9.91 1.90 -2.59
CA ARG A 388 -9.62 3.08 -3.42
C ARG A 388 -8.20 3.16 -3.99
N ALA A 389 -7.24 2.50 -3.34
CA ALA A 389 -5.85 2.50 -3.77
C ALA A 389 -5.67 1.78 -5.12
N TYR A 390 -6.55 0.84 -5.45
CA TYR A 390 -6.56 0.09 -6.71
C TYR A 390 -7.22 0.85 -7.86
N PHE A 391 -7.90 1.96 -7.58
CA PHE A 391 -8.64 2.73 -8.58
C PHE A 391 -8.09 4.14 -8.73
N GLN A 392 -8.12 4.64 -9.96
CA GLN A 392 -7.92 6.04 -10.28
C GLN A 392 -9.14 6.54 -11.06
N ILE A 393 -9.52 7.80 -10.83
CA ILE A 393 -10.60 8.45 -11.57
C ILE A 393 -10.00 9.56 -12.43
N ALA A 394 -10.17 9.47 -13.75
CA ALA A 394 -9.98 10.56 -14.69
C ALA A 394 -11.34 11.05 -15.17
N VAL A 395 -11.50 12.36 -15.30
CA VAL A 395 -12.75 12.99 -15.73
C VAL A 395 -12.47 13.79 -17.00
N ARG A 396 -13.32 13.66 -18.01
CA ARG A 396 -13.36 14.54 -19.19
C ARG A 396 -14.81 14.97 -19.42
N THR A 397 -14.99 16.27 -19.59
CA THR A 397 -16.28 16.92 -19.74
C THR A 397 -16.30 17.70 -21.03
N GLY A 398 -17.47 17.81 -21.67
CA GLY A 398 -17.58 18.47 -22.96
C GLY A 398 -16.84 17.68 -24.04
N VAL A 399 -16.99 16.35 -24.01
CA VAL A 399 -16.24 15.48 -24.92
C VAL A 399 -16.73 15.65 -26.35
N GLU A 400 -15.82 15.98 -27.26
CA GLU A 400 -16.07 16.06 -28.69
C GLU A 400 -16.13 14.67 -29.35
N LYS A 401 -16.91 14.52 -30.43
CA LYS A 401 -17.03 13.22 -31.11
C LYS A 401 -15.68 12.77 -31.66
N GLU A 402 -14.96 13.70 -32.28
CA GLU A 402 -13.70 13.46 -32.97
C GLU A 402 -12.54 13.16 -31.99
N GLU A 403 -12.57 13.69 -30.76
CA GLU A 403 -11.50 13.49 -29.78
C GLU A 403 -11.62 12.16 -28.99
N LEU A 404 -12.78 11.49 -29.06
CA LEU A 404 -13.03 10.29 -28.24
C LEU A 404 -11.94 9.23 -28.43
N LYS A 405 -11.54 8.98 -29.67
CA LYS A 405 -10.47 8.02 -30.00
C LYS A 405 -9.15 8.40 -29.31
N GLU A 406 -8.76 9.67 -29.37
CA GLU A 406 -7.54 10.16 -28.75
C GLU A 406 -7.59 10.06 -27.22
N LEU A 407 -8.74 10.39 -26.62
CA LEU A 407 -8.95 10.26 -25.17
C LEU A 407 -8.80 8.81 -24.70
N LEU A 408 -9.36 7.84 -25.42
CA LEU A 408 -9.25 6.43 -25.08
C LEU A 408 -7.80 5.92 -25.20
N VAL A 409 -7.08 6.33 -26.25
CA VAL A 409 -5.67 5.97 -26.48
C VAL A 409 -4.76 6.56 -25.39
N GLN A 410 -4.98 7.81 -25.00
CA GLN A 410 -4.16 8.51 -24.01
C GLN A 410 -4.37 7.97 -22.60
N ASN A 411 -5.62 7.69 -22.24
CA ASN A 411 -5.96 7.30 -20.87
C ASN A 411 -5.85 5.78 -20.66
N LYS A 412 -6.05 4.96 -21.71
CA LYS A 412 -6.05 3.48 -21.62
C LYS A 412 -6.93 2.96 -20.47
N PRO A 413 -8.22 3.32 -20.44
CA PRO A 413 -9.07 3.05 -19.29
C PRO A 413 -9.42 1.56 -19.14
N ASP A 414 -9.51 1.10 -17.89
CA ASP A 414 -10.03 -0.22 -17.52
C ASP A 414 -11.55 -0.20 -17.35
N ILE A 415 -12.09 0.98 -17.00
CA ILE A 415 -13.51 1.21 -16.78
C ILE A 415 -13.92 2.49 -17.52
N LEU A 416 -14.92 2.38 -18.38
CA LEU A 416 -15.57 3.52 -19.03
C LEU A 416 -16.93 3.76 -18.38
N HIS A 417 -17.13 4.97 -17.89
CA HIS A 417 -18.43 5.45 -17.43
C HIS A 417 -18.81 6.68 -18.26
N ILE A 418 -19.81 6.53 -19.11
CA ILE A 418 -20.17 7.54 -20.10
C ILE A 418 -21.59 8.03 -19.81
N VAL A 419 -21.72 9.34 -19.59
CA VAL A 419 -23.00 10.00 -19.33
C VAL A 419 -23.30 10.94 -20.49
N LEU A 420 -24.32 10.61 -21.29
CA LEU A 420 -24.65 11.33 -22.51
C LEU A 420 -26.16 11.41 -22.72
N HIS A 421 -26.58 12.37 -23.53
CA HIS A 421 -27.87 12.27 -24.19
C HIS A 421 -27.82 11.23 -25.30
N ALA A 422 -28.95 10.61 -25.58
CA ALA A 422 -29.06 9.68 -26.69
C ALA A 422 -30.46 9.70 -27.29
N SER A 423 -30.53 9.38 -28.57
CA SER A 423 -31.76 9.26 -29.34
C SER A 423 -31.87 7.84 -29.91
N PRO A 424 -33.07 7.23 -29.92
CA PRO A 424 -33.27 5.91 -30.51
C PRO A 424 -32.96 5.88 -32.02
N VAL A 425 -32.94 7.04 -32.70
CA VAL A 425 -32.68 7.13 -34.15
C VAL A 425 -31.24 7.52 -34.46
N LYS A 426 -30.66 8.48 -33.71
CA LYS A 426 -29.34 9.04 -34.02
C LYS A 426 -28.21 8.50 -33.13
N GLY A 427 -28.52 7.79 -32.05
CA GLY A 427 -27.53 7.24 -31.12
C GLY A 427 -27.05 8.22 -30.05
N LEU A 428 -25.81 8.08 -29.61
CA LEU A 428 -25.20 8.86 -28.51
C LEU A 428 -24.83 10.25 -29.00
N TYR A 429 -25.16 11.30 -28.24
CA TYR A 429 -24.81 12.68 -28.60
C TYR A 429 -23.55 13.15 -27.89
N PHE A 430 -22.49 13.34 -28.67
CA PHE A 430 -21.31 14.12 -28.30
C PHE A 430 -21.48 15.57 -28.77
N GLN A 431 -20.48 16.41 -28.53
CA GLN A 431 -20.44 17.75 -29.09
C GLN A 431 -19.47 17.82 -30.28
N ASP A 432 -19.68 18.74 -31.21
CA ASP A 432 -18.69 19.11 -32.23
C ASP A 432 -17.82 20.29 -31.73
N ALA A 433 -16.87 20.73 -32.56
CA ALA A 433 -16.01 21.89 -32.29
C ALA A 433 -16.79 23.23 -32.16
N GLN A 434 -18.08 23.26 -32.51
CA GLN A 434 -18.98 24.40 -32.32
C GLN A 434 -19.95 24.18 -31.13
N GLN A 435 -19.74 23.13 -30.33
CA GLN A 435 -20.59 22.70 -29.21
C GLN A 435 -22.02 22.29 -29.61
N ASN A 436 -22.29 21.95 -30.88
CA ASN A 436 -23.58 21.38 -31.29
C ASN A 436 -23.56 19.86 -31.20
N ALA A 437 -24.73 19.23 -31.23
CA ALA A 437 -24.86 17.78 -31.08
C ALA A 437 -24.30 17.03 -32.29
N ALA A 438 -23.23 16.27 -32.05
CA ALA A 438 -22.63 15.33 -32.97
C ALA A 438 -23.07 13.89 -32.59
N PRO A 439 -24.04 13.30 -33.31
CA PRO A 439 -24.48 11.93 -33.03
C PRO A 439 -23.43 10.89 -33.43
N MET A 440 -23.39 9.80 -32.66
CA MET A 440 -22.65 8.58 -32.91
C MET A 440 -23.61 7.40 -32.90
N ASP A 441 -23.74 6.75 -34.05
CA ASP A 441 -24.57 5.54 -34.17
C ASP A 441 -23.88 4.31 -33.57
N VAL A 442 -24.54 3.15 -33.67
CA VAL A 442 -24.05 1.90 -33.05
C VAL A 442 -22.81 1.37 -33.78
N GLU A 443 -22.76 1.50 -35.11
CA GLU A 443 -21.66 1.00 -35.93
C GLU A 443 -20.37 1.81 -35.68
N GLU A 444 -20.47 3.15 -35.69
CA GLU A 444 -19.34 4.03 -35.39
C GLU A 444 -18.81 3.82 -33.96
N TRP A 445 -19.70 3.57 -33.00
CA TRP A 445 -19.32 3.24 -31.62
C TRP A 445 -18.60 1.89 -31.51
N GLU A 446 -19.09 0.87 -32.21
CA GLU A 446 -18.48 -0.46 -32.24
C GLU A 446 -17.05 -0.41 -32.78
N ASP A 447 -16.83 0.27 -33.91
CA ASP A 447 -15.51 0.48 -34.50
C ASP A 447 -14.52 1.11 -33.52
N ILE A 448 -14.97 2.09 -32.73
CA ILE A 448 -14.12 2.77 -31.73
C ILE A 448 -13.72 1.82 -30.61
N ILE A 449 -14.66 1.03 -30.09
CA ILE A 449 -14.41 0.12 -28.97
C ILE A 449 -13.58 -1.10 -29.41
N GLU A 450 -13.80 -1.61 -30.63
CA GLU A 450 -12.97 -2.65 -31.24
C GLU A 450 -11.51 -2.20 -31.33
N LEU A 451 -11.26 -1.00 -31.87
CA LEU A 451 -9.91 -0.43 -31.94
C LEU A 451 -9.30 -0.25 -30.55
N GLN A 452 -10.10 0.19 -29.58
CA GLN A 452 -9.63 0.35 -28.20
C GLN A 452 -9.21 -0.98 -27.57
N GLN A 453 -9.90 -2.09 -27.86
CA GLN A 453 -9.54 -3.42 -27.36
C GLN A 453 -8.10 -3.80 -27.72
N ALA A 454 -7.66 -3.47 -28.94
CA ALA A 454 -6.31 -3.77 -29.40
C ALA A 454 -5.21 -3.00 -28.63
N ILE A 455 -5.56 -1.89 -27.98
CA ILE A 455 -4.65 -1.05 -27.19
C ILE A 455 -4.71 -1.41 -25.70
N ARG A 456 -5.92 -1.33 -25.13
CA ARG A 456 -6.25 -1.73 -23.75
C ARG A 456 -7.72 -2.06 -23.70
N ARG A 457 -8.03 -3.35 -23.54
CA ARG A 457 -9.40 -3.86 -23.37
C ARG A 457 -10.05 -3.32 -22.09
N PRO A 458 -11.13 -2.52 -22.17
CA PRO A 458 -11.88 -2.12 -20.99
C PRO A 458 -12.58 -3.35 -20.39
N SER A 459 -12.51 -3.52 -19.07
CA SER A 459 -13.23 -4.57 -18.36
C SER A 459 -14.71 -4.24 -18.16
N ILE A 460 -15.04 -2.96 -18.05
CA ILE A 460 -16.40 -2.46 -17.75
C ILE A 460 -16.69 -1.25 -18.62
N ILE A 461 -17.84 -1.26 -19.29
CA ILE A 461 -18.41 -0.10 -20.01
C ILE A 461 -19.82 0.15 -19.48
N ILE A 462 -20.09 1.36 -18.97
CA ILE A 462 -21.42 1.77 -18.49
C ILE A 462 -21.86 2.99 -19.30
N LEU A 463 -23.00 2.86 -19.98
CA LEU A 463 -23.64 3.92 -20.76
C LEU A 463 -24.87 4.46 -20.01
N SER A 464 -24.67 5.51 -19.22
CA SER A 464 -25.74 6.29 -18.58
C SER A 464 -26.34 7.26 -19.61
N ALA A 465 -27.05 6.69 -20.58
CA ALA A 465 -27.66 7.42 -21.70
C ALA A 465 -28.95 6.71 -22.13
N CYS A 466 -30.02 7.44 -22.44
CA CYS A 466 -31.33 6.87 -22.79
C CYS A 466 -31.32 6.09 -24.12
N ASN A 467 -31.91 4.89 -24.17
CA ASN A 467 -31.93 4.04 -25.38
C ASN A 467 -30.52 3.60 -25.85
N SER A 468 -29.56 3.43 -24.91
CA SER A 468 -28.18 3.01 -25.20
C SER A 468 -27.98 1.49 -25.27
N GLU A 469 -29.04 0.69 -25.19
CA GLU A 469 -28.98 -0.78 -25.25
C GLU A 469 -28.22 -1.29 -26.49
N GLY A 470 -28.47 -0.71 -27.66
CA GLY A 470 -27.79 -1.07 -28.91
C GLY A 470 -26.27 -0.88 -28.83
N HIS A 471 -25.83 0.28 -28.33
CA HIS A 471 -24.42 0.61 -28.11
C HIS A 471 -23.75 -0.30 -27.07
N ALA A 472 -24.44 -0.59 -25.96
CA ALA A 472 -23.92 -1.48 -24.93
C ALA A 472 -23.75 -2.92 -25.47
N ARG A 473 -24.72 -3.41 -26.25
CA ARG A 473 -24.67 -4.73 -26.88
C ARG A 473 -23.53 -4.83 -27.91
N ALA A 474 -23.35 -3.82 -28.74
CA ALA A 474 -22.26 -3.76 -29.71
C ALA A 474 -20.87 -3.71 -29.06
N ALA A 475 -20.74 -3.11 -27.87
CA ALA A 475 -19.48 -3.11 -27.13
C ALA A 475 -19.12 -4.49 -26.53
N LYS A 476 -20.10 -5.39 -26.33
CA LYS A 476 -19.92 -6.63 -25.55
C LYS A 476 -18.80 -7.55 -26.06
N PRO A 477 -18.60 -7.81 -27.35
CA PRO A 477 -17.49 -8.63 -27.83
C PRO A 477 -16.11 -8.13 -27.36
N TYR A 478 -16.02 -6.82 -27.09
CA TYR A 478 -14.79 -6.09 -26.84
C TYR A 478 -14.58 -5.74 -25.36
N THR A 479 -15.52 -6.09 -24.46
CA THR A 479 -15.42 -5.86 -23.01
C THR A 479 -15.90 -7.06 -22.20
N ASP A 480 -15.50 -7.16 -20.93
CA ASP A 480 -15.99 -8.23 -20.05
C ASP A 480 -17.42 -7.96 -19.58
N PHE A 481 -17.80 -6.69 -19.50
CA PHE A 481 -19.14 -6.26 -19.09
C PHE A 481 -19.52 -4.93 -19.75
N SER A 482 -20.71 -4.88 -20.34
CA SER A 482 -21.31 -3.63 -20.80
C SER A 482 -22.72 -3.46 -20.25
N ALA A 483 -23.09 -2.22 -19.92
CA ALA A 483 -24.43 -1.87 -19.47
C ALA A 483 -24.96 -0.63 -20.21
N GLY A 484 -26.26 -0.65 -20.52
CA GLY A 484 -26.96 0.45 -21.17
C GLY A 484 -28.45 0.42 -20.86
N THR A 485 -29.20 1.40 -21.37
CA THR A 485 -30.62 1.57 -21.04
C THR A 485 -31.53 1.22 -22.22
N THR A 486 -32.64 0.55 -21.96
CA THR A 486 -33.61 0.13 -22.99
C THR A 486 -34.53 1.27 -23.45
N THR A 487 -34.71 2.29 -22.61
CA THR A 487 -35.62 3.41 -22.87
C THR A 487 -35.18 4.67 -22.10
N VAL A 488 -36.08 5.64 -21.93
CA VAL A 488 -35.85 6.83 -21.11
C VAL A 488 -35.47 6.43 -19.69
N PHE A 489 -34.33 6.96 -19.23
CA PHE A 489 -33.75 6.66 -17.93
C PHE A 489 -33.56 7.96 -17.14
N PRO A 490 -34.22 8.16 -15.99
CA PRO A 490 -34.13 9.41 -15.24
C PRO A 490 -32.73 9.64 -14.66
N ASP A 491 -32.25 10.89 -14.65
CA ASP A 491 -30.95 11.28 -14.07
C ASP A 491 -30.78 10.77 -12.62
N GLN A 492 -31.84 10.91 -11.81
CA GLN A 492 -31.85 10.43 -10.43
C GLN A 492 -31.70 8.90 -10.32
N ALA A 493 -32.11 8.16 -11.34
CA ALA A 493 -31.92 6.71 -11.42
C ALA A 493 -30.48 6.36 -11.80
N GLY A 494 -29.84 7.13 -12.70
CA GLY A 494 -28.41 7.03 -12.98
C GLY A 494 -27.56 7.27 -11.73
N ILE A 495 -27.86 8.33 -11.00
CA ILE A 495 -27.21 8.64 -9.72
C ILE A 495 -27.36 7.49 -8.70
N ALA A 496 -28.57 6.94 -8.56
CA ALA A 496 -28.81 5.80 -7.66
C ALA A 496 -28.07 4.54 -8.13
N TYR A 497 -28.09 4.26 -9.43
CA TYR A 497 -27.36 3.14 -10.02
C TYR A 497 -25.85 3.25 -9.76
N ALA A 498 -25.24 4.39 -10.09
CA ALA A 498 -23.83 4.65 -9.85
C ALA A 498 -23.48 4.50 -8.36
N ARG A 499 -24.34 4.97 -7.47
CA ARG A 499 -24.16 4.78 -6.03
C ARG A 499 -24.03 3.30 -5.66
N GLY A 500 -25.00 2.48 -6.05
CA GLY A 500 -25.00 1.04 -5.73
C GLY A 500 -23.85 0.29 -6.41
N PHE A 501 -23.58 0.60 -7.68
CA PHE A 501 -22.53 -0.05 -8.49
C PHE A 501 -21.13 0.22 -7.91
N TYR A 502 -20.78 1.49 -7.74
CA TYR A 502 -19.45 1.89 -7.28
C TYR A 502 -19.22 1.67 -5.78
N THR A 503 -20.30 1.56 -4.97
CA THR A 503 -20.16 1.12 -3.58
C THR A 503 -19.56 -0.28 -3.51
N ILE A 504 -19.99 -1.20 -4.36
CA ILE A 504 -19.43 -2.55 -4.38
C ILE A 504 -18.06 -2.53 -5.05
N LEU A 505 -17.95 -1.96 -6.25
CA LEU A 505 -16.72 -2.00 -7.05
C LEU A 505 -15.51 -1.43 -6.29
N PHE A 506 -15.68 -0.32 -5.57
CA PHE A 506 -14.57 0.32 -4.86
C PHE A 506 -14.27 -0.27 -3.48
N ASN A 507 -15.07 -1.23 -2.98
CA ASN A 507 -14.84 -1.86 -1.68
C ASN A 507 -14.45 -3.35 -1.75
N ASP A 508 -14.50 -3.95 -2.93
CA ASP A 508 -14.05 -5.33 -3.18
C ASP A 508 -13.64 -5.45 -4.67
N GLU A 509 -12.35 -5.31 -4.95
CA GLU A 509 -11.82 -5.33 -6.32
C GLU A 509 -12.07 -6.66 -7.07
N ASP A 510 -12.13 -7.78 -6.34
CA ASP A 510 -12.35 -9.12 -6.90
C ASP A 510 -13.83 -9.37 -7.24
N THR A 511 -14.72 -8.46 -6.82
CA THR A 511 -16.15 -8.58 -7.11
C THR A 511 -16.44 -8.31 -8.58
N GLY A 512 -16.90 -9.34 -9.28
CA GLY A 512 -17.27 -9.26 -10.68
C GLY A 512 -18.37 -8.22 -10.97
N PRO A 513 -18.38 -7.61 -12.18
CA PRO A 513 -19.26 -6.49 -12.50
C PRO A 513 -20.76 -6.81 -12.47
N ASN A 514 -21.14 -8.09 -12.62
CA ASN A 514 -22.53 -8.53 -12.47
C ASN A 514 -23.08 -8.31 -11.05
N ILE A 515 -22.25 -8.45 -10.02
CA ILE A 515 -22.66 -8.20 -8.63
C ILE A 515 -22.78 -6.69 -8.41
N CYS A 516 -21.86 -5.90 -8.96
CA CYS A 516 -21.92 -4.44 -8.94
C CYS A 516 -23.21 -3.94 -9.62
N HIS A 517 -23.55 -4.49 -10.79
CA HIS A 517 -24.80 -4.20 -11.49
C HIS A 517 -26.03 -4.48 -10.63
N ARG A 518 -26.09 -5.69 -10.04
CA ARG A 518 -27.20 -6.06 -9.15
C ARG A 518 -27.35 -5.09 -7.99
N SER A 519 -26.24 -4.63 -7.40
CA SER A 519 -26.26 -3.61 -6.35
C SER A 519 -26.83 -2.27 -6.85
N GLY A 520 -26.40 -1.81 -8.03
CA GLY A 520 -26.96 -0.61 -8.67
C GLY A 520 -28.48 -0.71 -8.88
N VAL A 521 -28.97 -1.84 -9.40
CA VAL A 521 -30.40 -2.11 -9.60
C VAL A 521 -31.18 -2.11 -8.27
N VAL A 522 -30.61 -2.72 -7.23
CA VAL A 522 -31.20 -2.74 -5.88
C VAL A 522 -31.30 -1.33 -5.30
N GLU A 523 -30.29 -0.48 -5.53
CA GLU A 523 -30.29 0.91 -5.07
C GLU A 523 -31.41 1.74 -5.73
N ILE A 524 -31.65 1.54 -7.04
CA ILE A 524 -32.80 2.15 -7.74
C ILE A 524 -34.12 1.67 -7.12
N LYS A 525 -34.26 0.35 -6.94
CA LYS A 525 -35.48 -0.28 -6.44
C LYS A 525 -35.84 0.16 -5.01
N ASN A 526 -34.84 0.38 -4.17
CA ASN A 526 -35.02 0.74 -2.76
C ASN A 526 -35.10 2.24 -2.50
N ARG A 527 -34.93 3.09 -3.54
CA ARG A 527 -35.02 4.55 -3.41
C ARG A 527 -36.38 4.97 -2.83
N LYS A 528 -36.36 6.01 -1.99
CA LYS A 528 -37.55 6.65 -1.44
C LYS A 528 -37.56 8.15 -1.77
N PRO A 529 -38.63 8.71 -2.38
CA PRO A 529 -39.79 7.98 -2.91
C PRO A 529 -39.40 7.07 -4.09
N PRO A 530 -40.18 6.01 -4.38
CA PRO A 530 -39.95 5.14 -5.52
C PRO A 530 -40.12 5.91 -6.84
N PHE A 531 -39.50 5.41 -7.91
CA PHE A 531 -39.75 5.94 -9.25
C PHE A 531 -41.07 5.43 -9.81
N ASP A 532 -41.77 6.30 -10.55
CA ASP A 532 -42.90 5.87 -11.38
C ASP A 532 -42.41 5.04 -12.57
N ALA A 533 -43.21 4.08 -13.01
CA ALA A 533 -42.90 3.28 -14.18
C ALA A 533 -42.88 4.15 -15.45
N ILE A 534 -41.92 3.90 -16.34
CA ILE A 534 -41.77 4.62 -17.61
C ILE A 534 -42.23 3.69 -18.72
N ASN A 535 -43.27 4.08 -19.46
CA ASN A 535 -43.89 3.24 -20.50
C ASN A 535 -44.28 1.83 -19.99
N GLY A 536 -44.71 1.73 -18.73
CA GLY A 536 -45.08 0.46 -18.09
C GLY A 536 -43.89 -0.39 -17.62
N ILE A 537 -42.66 0.11 -17.72
CA ILE A 537 -41.44 -0.57 -17.27
C ILE A 537 -40.99 0.06 -15.96
N ASP A 538 -40.80 -0.75 -14.93
CA ASP A 538 -40.18 -0.31 -13.68
C ASP A 538 -38.75 0.19 -13.94
N VAL A 539 -38.39 1.35 -13.38
CA VAL A 539 -37.10 2.02 -13.68
C VAL A 539 -35.87 1.15 -13.38
N TYR A 540 -35.95 0.28 -12.38
CA TYR A 540 -34.87 -0.65 -12.03
C TYR A 540 -34.66 -1.78 -13.06
N ASN A 541 -35.59 -1.98 -14.00
CA ASN A 541 -35.45 -2.92 -15.12
C ASN A 541 -34.95 -2.24 -16.42
N ILE A 542 -34.75 -0.91 -16.41
CA ILE A 542 -34.36 -0.16 -17.62
C ILE A 542 -32.86 -0.33 -17.94
N MET A 543 -32.01 -0.39 -16.92
CA MET A 543 -30.56 -0.65 -17.09
C MET A 543 -30.33 -2.15 -17.32
N GLN A 544 -29.86 -2.52 -18.51
CA GLN A 544 -29.58 -3.90 -18.93
C GLN A 544 -28.08 -4.13 -19.10
N THR A 545 -27.65 -5.39 -18.95
CA THR A 545 -26.25 -5.80 -19.07
C THR A 545 -26.05 -6.86 -20.13
N PHE A 546 -24.88 -6.88 -20.75
CA PHE A 546 -24.53 -7.82 -21.81
C PHE A 546 -23.28 -8.61 -21.52
#